data_AF-A0A814D4V0-F1
#
_entry.id   AF-A0A814D4V0-F1
#
_cell.length_a   1.000
_cell.length_b   1.000
_cell.length_c   1.000
_cell.angle_alpha   90.00
_cell.angle_beta   90.00
_cell.angle_gamma   90.00
#
_symmetry.space_group_name_H-M   'P 1'
#
loop_
_entity.id
_entity.type
_entity.pdbx_description
1 polymer ?
#
loop_
_entity_poly.entity_id
_entity_poly.type
_entity_poly.pdbx_seq_one_letter_code
_entity_poly.pdbx_strand_id
1 'polypeptide(L)'
;MADMKHTSDYLGLIIFQNGIYSALRTNYLMQYIPSSDRYIQASNRYNNLGAECSCKTNAACMSQAELYNLERYSFSISSTTGDGVTTVYTTRLFTVPGMMVGCSPYSSLLQSSLACFYSQSCIQRMQIFIHGFSLVSPLSSSHFQIDATVEHLLNELFIESWNEQRNFTNYFDICSPLSCTYTYDRRFNLLHIIVTIISVFGGVQMTVFLIAPFIVKIIRRCQKCKRQCNATDNLSTEIELETNSNQSLKDRFMSFVNKMKMKLLTLNMFPYLSDITDGIYSTRVYLLSFVVGIIILVFYASISVQIRSITVYQPSLNEYEQLYKQYSPRLVCPCTRLSISYSSMIDIVPHYHQVCLSDFIKDDIWFLYFRGVPLPLNTLDFRVMGMGWFSLLQTLCRMSNETVTNELSVFNHMQFMSSQVVPNDLFSIQTSALIRQFQQQV
;
A
#
# COMPACT_ATOMS: atom_id res chain seq x y z
N MET A 1 37.19 31.51 33.29
CA MET A 1 36.85 32.92 32.94
C MET A 1 36.25 33.07 31.55
N ALA A 2 36.71 32.34 30.52
CA ALA A 2 36.09 32.37 29.18
C ALA A 2 34.63 31.86 29.18
N ASP A 3 34.33 30.77 29.91
CA ASP A 3 32.98 30.18 29.98
C ASP A 3 31.91 31.12 30.55
N MET A 4 32.22 31.85 31.63
CA MET A 4 31.27 32.80 32.23
C MET A 4 30.93 33.96 31.30
N LYS A 5 31.86 34.38 30.44
CA LYS A 5 31.60 35.43 29.45
C LYS A 5 30.63 34.94 28.37
N HIS A 6 30.74 33.68 27.95
CA HIS A 6 29.81 33.06 27.00
C HIS A 6 28.39 32.96 27.55
N THR A 7 28.25 32.52 28.80
CA THR A 7 26.93 32.46 29.45
C THR A 7 26.34 33.86 29.64
N SER A 8 27.14 34.85 30.03
CA SER A 8 26.68 36.23 30.21
C SER A 8 26.25 36.88 28.89
N ASP A 9 27.03 36.72 27.81
CA ASP A 9 26.70 37.26 26.49
C ASP A 9 25.44 36.58 25.92
N TYR A 10 25.30 35.26 26.14
CA TYR A 10 24.11 34.48 25.79
C TYR A 10 22.85 34.94 26.54
N LEU A 11 22.94 35.06 27.87
CA LEU A 11 21.85 35.55 28.69
C LEU A 11 21.49 36.99 28.31
N GLY A 12 22.49 37.83 28.03
CA GLY A 12 22.29 39.19 27.54
C GLY A 12 21.55 39.24 26.21
N LEU A 13 21.90 38.37 25.25
CA LEU A 13 21.21 38.24 23.97
C LEU A 13 19.76 37.76 24.15
N ILE A 14 19.53 36.71 24.96
CA ILE A 14 18.18 36.20 25.25
C ILE A 14 17.31 37.26 25.93
N ILE A 15 17.86 38.00 26.90
CA ILE A 15 17.15 39.06 27.60
C ILE A 15 16.86 40.23 26.64
N PHE A 16 17.83 40.66 25.84
CA PHE A 16 17.66 41.72 24.83
C PHE A 16 16.59 41.37 23.79
N GLN A 17 16.53 40.09 23.41
CA GLN A 17 15.54 39.54 22.48
C GLN A 17 14.17 39.35 23.09
N ASN A 18 14.06 39.47 24.42
CA ASN A 18 12.84 39.15 25.13
C ASN A 18 12.43 37.68 24.92
N GLY A 19 13.41 36.77 24.85
CA GLY A 19 13.18 35.35 24.56
C GLY A 19 12.46 34.58 25.66
N ILE A 20 12.27 35.17 26.86
CA ILE A 20 11.58 34.57 28.01
C ILE A 20 10.11 34.98 28.03
N TYR A 21 9.26 34.24 27.33
CA TYR A 21 7.84 34.58 27.20
C TYR A 21 7.02 34.27 28.45
N SER A 22 6.06 35.15 28.76
CA SER A 22 4.94 34.81 29.64
C SER A 22 4.05 33.73 28.97
N ALA A 23 3.16 33.10 29.74
CA ALA A 23 2.20 32.13 29.20
C ALA A 23 1.31 32.72 28.08
N LEU A 24 1.12 34.05 28.07
CA LEU A 24 0.39 34.78 27.02
C LEU A 24 1.23 35.02 25.75
N ARG A 25 2.47 34.50 25.70
CA ARG A 25 3.45 34.71 24.62
C ARG A 25 3.78 36.17 24.34
N THR A 26 3.49 37.05 25.28
CA THR A 26 3.88 38.46 25.23
C THR A 26 5.01 38.71 26.21
N ASN A 27 5.83 39.72 25.92
CA ASN A 27 6.95 40.03 26.78
C ASN A 27 7.29 41.52 26.79
N TYR A 28 7.71 42.00 27.97
CA TYR A 28 8.20 43.35 28.22
C TYR A 28 9.64 43.26 28.64
N LEU A 29 10.50 44.10 28.04
CA LEU A 29 11.86 44.25 28.51
C LEU A 29 11.91 45.38 29.55
N MET A 30 12.62 45.13 30.65
CA MET A 30 12.94 46.19 31.61
C MET A 30 14.20 46.90 31.15
N GLN A 31 14.07 48.20 30.88
CA GLN A 31 15.19 49.05 30.50
C GLN A 31 15.50 50.02 31.63
N TYR A 32 16.75 50.00 32.10
CA TYR A 32 17.25 51.00 33.03
C TYR A 32 17.68 52.25 32.26
N ILE A 33 17.25 53.43 32.72
CA ILE A 33 17.63 54.73 32.17
C ILE A 33 18.59 55.41 33.16
N PRO A 34 19.91 55.40 32.90
CA PRO A 34 20.89 55.91 33.85
C PRO A 34 20.71 57.40 34.17
N SER A 35 20.30 58.20 33.18
CA SER A 35 20.13 59.66 33.34
C SER A 35 18.99 60.06 34.26
N SER A 36 18.07 59.14 34.57
CA SER A 36 16.91 59.40 35.43
C SER A 36 16.73 58.36 36.54
N ASP A 37 17.74 57.51 36.74
CA ASP A 37 17.78 56.41 37.73
C ASP A 37 16.46 55.64 37.87
N ARG A 38 15.85 55.27 36.73
CA ARG A 38 14.55 54.60 36.69
C ARG A 38 14.52 53.45 35.71
N TYR A 39 13.67 52.47 36.02
CA TYR A 39 13.35 51.38 35.12
C TYR A 39 12.07 51.72 34.35
N ILE A 40 12.09 51.50 33.04
CA ILE A 40 10.90 51.57 32.18
C ILE A 40 10.60 50.20 31.59
N GLN A 41 9.32 49.97 31.28
CA GLN A 41 8.89 48.82 30.51
C GLN A 41 8.88 49.19 29.02
N ALA A 42 9.61 48.44 28.22
CA ALA A 42 9.66 48.59 26.78
C ALA A 42 9.31 47.27 26.08
N SER A 43 9.20 47.30 24.76
CA SER A 43 8.96 46.12 23.93
C SER A 43 9.65 46.31 22.58
N ASN A 44 10.27 45.27 22.06
CA ASN A 44 10.73 45.28 20.67
C ASN A 44 9.53 45.42 19.72
N ARG A 45 9.74 46.18 18.64
CA ARG A 45 8.75 46.42 17.59
C ARG A 45 9.32 45.97 16.26
N TYR A 46 8.48 45.37 15.44
CA TYR A 46 8.81 44.92 14.10
C TYR A 46 7.73 45.38 13.12
N ASN A 47 8.08 45.44 11.85
CA ASN A 47 7.15 45.66 10.75
C ASN A 47 6.76 44.31 10.15
N ASN A 48 5.53 43.87 10.43
CA ASN A 48 4.97 42.62 9.92
C ASN A 48 4.07 42.92 8.73
N LEU A 49 4.54 42.59 7.52
CA LEU A 49 3.80 42.73 6.26
C LEU A 49 3.21 44.13 6.02
N GLY A 50 3.94 45.19 6.43
CA GLY A 50 3.54 46.59 6.24
C GLY A 50 2.81 47.23 7.43
N ALA A 51 2.58 46.49 8.52
CA ALA A 51 2.03 47.01 9.77
C ALA A 51 3.04 46.94 10.92
N GLU A 52 3.16 48.03 11.69
CA GLU A 52 3.95 48.04 12.92
C GLU A 52 3.27 47.15 13.97
N CYS A 53 4.03 46.23 14.55
CA CYS A 53 3.59 45.34 15.62
C CYS A 53 4.61 45.35 16.76
N SER A 54 4.16 44.90 17.95
CA SER A 54 4.97 44.91 19.17
C SER A 54 4.94 43.55 19.85
N CYS A 55 6.09 43.13 20.41
CA CYS A 55 6.20 41.92 21.23
C CYS A 55 5.37 41.95 22.52
N LYS A 56 4.87 43.13 22.92
CA LYS A 56 3.93 43.29 24.03
C LYS A 56 2.55 42.71 23.71
N THR A 57 2.14 42.74 22.45
CA THR A 57 0.76 42.39 22.04
C THR A 57 0.72 41.18 21.12
N ASN A 58 1.78 40.94 20.34
CA ASN A 58 1.82 39.85 19.38
C ASN A 58 3.21 39.17 19.37
N ALA A 59 3.21 37.89 19.74
CA ALA A 59 4.40 37.03 19.76
C ALA A 59 4.94 36.69 18.36
N ALA A 60 4.07 36.71 17.35
CA ALA A 60 4.39 36.39 15.96
C ALA A 60 4.84 37.63 15.17
N CYS A 61 5.05 38.75 15.85
CA CYS A 61 5.56 39.96 15.23
C CYS A 61 7.00 39.76 14.74
N MET A 62 7.25 40.05 13.45
CA MET A 62 8.51 39.76 12.78
C MET A 62 8.76 40.71 11.60
N SER A 63 9.99 40.77 11.13
CA SER A 63 10.46 41.53 9.97
C SER A 63 11.59 40.78 9.25
N GLN A 64 11.89 41.21 8.03
CA GLN A 64 13.04 40.73 7.29
C GLN A 64 14.33 40.96 8.08
N ALA A 65 15.16 39.92 8.17
CA ALA A 65 16.46 39.99 8.82
C ALA A 65 17.43 40.86 8.01
N GLU A 66 18.19 41.69 8.71
CA GLU A 66 19.21 42.55 8.14
C GLU A 66 20.54 42.35 8.87
N LEU A 67 21.65 42.78 8.29
CA LEU A 67 22.95 42.82 8.96
C LEU A 67 23.47 44.24 8.98
N TYR A 68 23.93 44.70 10.13
CA TYR A 68 24.41 46.07 10.34
C TYR A 68 25.94 46.11 10.57
N ASN A 69 26.57 47.24 10.27
CA ASN A 69 27.98 47.43 10.61
C ASN A 69 28.14 47.68 12.13
N LEU A 70 28.97 46.87 12.80
CA LEU A 70 29.22 46.96 14.25
C LEU A 70 30.32 47.96 14.62
N GLU A 71 31.23 48.30 13.71
CA GLU A 71 32.37 49.18 13.99
C GLU A 71 31.97 50.63 14.30
N ARG A 72 30.71 51.00 14.01
CA ARG A 72 30.14 52.34 14.26
C ARG A 72 28.98 52.34 15.26
N TYR A 73 28.78 51.25 16.00
CA TYR A 73 27.66 51.16 16.94
C TYR A 73 27.97 51.95 18.22
N SER A 74 27.61 53.24 18.25
CA SER A 74 27.40 54.00 19.48
C SER A 74 25.90 54.09 19.78
N PHE A 75 25.47 53.50 20.88
CA PHE A 75 24.09 53.55 21.36
C PHE A 75 23.70 54.99 21.69
N SER A 76 22.75 55.59 20.94
CA SER A 76 22.08 56.82 21.35
C SER A 76 20.79 56.47 22.09
N ILE A 77 20.76 56.69 23.41
CA ILE A 77 19.49 56.82 24.14
C ILE A 77 18.82 58.05 23.58
N SER A 78 17.65 57.91 22.96
CA SER A 78 16.78 59.05 22.67
C SER A 78 16.24 59.60 23.99
N SER A 79 17.02 60.41 24.70
CA SER A 79 16.50 61.29 25.74
C SER A 79 15.93 62.52 25.06
N THR A 80 14.61 62.67 25.08
CA THR A 80 13.95 63.94 24.79
C THR A 80 14.31 64.92 25.91
N THR A 81 15.49 65.51 25.84
CA THR A 81 15.92 66.64 26.66
C THR A 81 16.57 67.66 25.74
N GLY A 82 15.76 68.56 25.18
CA GLY A 82 16.13 69.93 24.77
C GLY A 82 17.17 70.17 23.67
N ASP A 83 18.20 69.34 23.53
CA ASP A 83 19.35 69.58 22.66
C ASP A 83 19.59 68.40 21.72
N GLY A 84 19.50 68.68 20.42
CA GLY A 84 19.99 67.88 19.29
C GLY A 84 20.03 66.36 19.44
N VAL A 85 19.02 65.68 18.88
CA VAL A 85 19.06 64.22 18.65
C VAL A 85 20.23 63.90 17.71
N THR A 86 21.31 63.31 18.24
CA THR A 86 22.32 62.64 17.41
C THR A 86 21.85 61.22 17.14
N THR A 87 21.08 61.02 16.07
CA THR A 87 20.78 59.69 15.55
C THR A 87 22.07 59.04 15.04
N VAL A 88 22.56 58.04 15.77
CA VAL A 88 23.67 57.22 15.27
C VAL A 88 23.07 56.22 14.27
N TYR A 89 23.34 56.44 12.99
CA TYR A 89 22.90 55.53 11.94
C TYR A 89 23.75 54.27 11.96
N THR A 90 23.20 53.16 12.45
CA THR A 90 23.75 51.84 12.13
C THR A 90 23.59 51.64 10.63
N THR A 91 24.69 51.59 9.89
CA THR A 91 24.62 51.38 8.44
C THR A 91 24.21 49.94 8.17
N ARG A 92 23.03 49.76 7.57
CA ARG A 92 22.58 48.46 7.04
C ARG A 92 23.55 48.03 5.95
N LEU A 93 24.15 46.85 6.11
CA LEU A 93 25.08 46.25 5.16
C LEU A 93 24.32 45.50 4.07
N PHE A 94 23.46 44.56 4.46
CA PHE A 94 22.60 43.85 3.54
C PHE A 94 21.39 43.23 4.23
N THR A 95 20.36 42.94 3.45
CA THR A 95 19.17 42.19 3.86
C THR A 95 19.44 40.71 3.63
N VAL A 96 19.23 39.86 4.64
CA VAL A 96 19.50 38.43 4.55
C VAL A 96 18.29 37.74 3.89
N PRO A 97 18.39 37.29 2.62
CA PRO A 97 17.23 36.80 1.88
C PRO A 97 16.58 35.60 2.56
N GLY A 98 15.25 35.61 2.65
CA GLY A 98 14.46 34.53 3.22
C GLY A 98 14.44 34.45 4.75
N MET A 99 15.34 35.14 5.44
CA MET A 99 15.42 35.06 6.91
C MET A 99 14.60 36.15 7.59
N MET A 100 13.87 35.77 8.64
CA MET A 100 13.07 36.65 9.47
C MET A 100 13.65 36.73 10.88
N VAL A 101 13.59 37.92 11.45
CA VAL A 101 13.81 38.20 12.87
C VAL A 101 12.51 38.70 13.46
N GLY A 102 12.30 38.51 14.76
CA GLY A 102 11.03 38.88 15.36
C GLY A 102 11.07 38.71 16.85
N CYS A 103 9.89 38.72 17.45
CA CYS A 103 9.77 38.47 18.87
C CYS A 103 10.27 37.04 19.15
N SER A 104 9.57 36.03 18.67
CA SER A 104 9.89 34.64 19.00
C SER A 104 10.87 34.01 17.99
N PRO A 105 11.98 33.40 18.43
CA PRO A 105 12.86 32.62 17.55
C PRO A 105 12.09 31.51 16.81
N TYR A 106 11.10 30.92 17.48
CA TYR A 106 10.24 29.89 16.89
C TYR A 106 9.39 30.43 15.74
N SER A 107 8.61 31.48 15.98
CA SER A 107 7.75 32.04 14.94
C SER A 107 8.55 32.61 13.78
N SER A 108 9.67 33.28 14.07
CA SER A 108 10.55 33.80 13.04
C SER A 108 11.23 32.71 12.22
N LEU A 109 11.73 31.64 12.85
CA LEU A 109 12.34 30.51 12.13
C LEU A 109 11.33 29.88 11.17
N LEU A 110 10.13 29.54 11.67
CA LEU A 110 9.11 28.85 10.87
C LEU A 110 8.69 29.64 9.62
N GLN A 111 8.58 30.96 9.72
CA GLN A 111 8.21 31.82 8.59
C GLN A 111 9.37 32.16 7.66
N SER A 112 10.58 31.75 8.01
CA SER A 112 11.75 32.01 7.18
C SER A 112 11.98 30.90 6.18
N SER A 113 12.67 31.21 5.09
CA SER A 113 13.22 30.24 4.16
C SER A 113 14.73 30.13 4.28
N LEU A 114 15.27 29.02 3.78
CA LEU A 114 16.71 28.76 3.75
C LEU A 114 17.37 29.35 2.48
N ALA A 115 16.73 30.29 1.79
CA ALA A 115 17.17 30.83 0.51
C ALA A 115 18.61 31.35 0.52
N CYS A 116 19.03 32.03 1.59
CA CYS A 116 20.41 32.49 1.75
C CYS A 116 21.41 31.32 1.78
N PHE A 117 21.03 30.18 2.36
CA PHE A 117 21.92 29.03 2.57
C PHE A 117 22.20 28.25 1.29
N TYR A 118 21.37 28.39 0.26
CA TYR A 118 21.64 27.88 -1.09
C TYR A 118 22.52 28.82 -1.93
N SER A 119 22.72 30.07 -1.49
CA SER A 119 23.45 31.09 -2.26
C SER A 119 24.87 31.28 -1.73
N GLN A 120 25.87 30.86 -2.52
CA GLN A 120 27.28 31.09 -2.22
C GLN A 120 27.59 32.57 -1.95
N SER A 121 26.98 33.48 -2.72
CA SER A 121 27.17 34.92 -2.54
C SER A 121 26.57 35.45 -1.24
N CYS A 122 25.48 34.87 -0.75
CA CYS A 122 24.88 35.24 0.53
C CYS A 122 25.74 34.75 1.69
N ILE A 123 26.19 33.49 1.64
CA ILE A 123 27.08 32.91 2.65
C ILE A 123 28.40 33.67 2.76
N GLN A 124 29.02 34.03 1.62
CA GLN A 124 30.24 34.85 1.62
C GLN A 124 30.02 36.22 2.29
N ARG A 125 28.86 36.87 2.08
CA ARG A 125 28.52 38.12 2.77
C ARG A 125 28.37 37.90 4.27
N MET A 126 27.73 36.81 4.71
CA MET A 126 27.61 36.48 6.13
C MET A 126 29.00 36.23 6.76
N GLN A 127 29.88 35.51 6.07
CA GLN A 127 31.24 35.20 6.53
C GLN A 127 32.10 36.45 6.79
N ILE A 128 31.91 37.52 6.01
CA ILE A 128 32.63 38.79 6.21
C ILE A 128 32.24 39.45 7.55
N PHE A 129 30.96 39.37 7.93
CA PHE A 129 30.41 40.12 9.07
C PHE A 129 30.12 39.27 10.31
N ILE A 130 30.29 37.95 10.21
CA ILE A 130 30.08 36.96 11.26
C ILE A 130 31.35 36.11 11.33
N HIS A 131 32.27 36.47 12.22
CA HIS A 131 33.63 35.90 12.27
C HIS A 131 33.68 34.37 12.39
N GLY A 132 32.69 33.74 13.06
CA GLY A 132 32.64 32.28 13.17
C GLY A 132 32.06 31.55 11.95
N PHE A 133 31.45 32.24 11.00
CA PHE A 133 30.71 31.63 9.88
C PHE A 133 31.61 31.07 8.76
N SER A 134 32.93 31.23 8.88
CA SER A 134 33.95 30.85 7.89
C SER A 134 34.01 29.34 7.59
N LEU A 135 33.34 28.52 8.39
CA LEU A 135 33.32 27.05 8.29
C LEU A 135 32.11 26.50 7.53
N VAL A 136 31.22 27.37 7.05
CA VAL A 136 29.93 26.95 6.47
C VAL A 136 29.99 26.89 4.94
N SER A 137 29.59 25.75 4.39
CA SER A 137 29.38 25.57 2.95
C SER A 137 27.91 25.76 2.57
N PRO A 138 27.58 26.23 1.35
CA PRO A 138 26.19 26.30 0.91
C PRO A 138 25.53 24.93 0.84
N LEU A 139 24.21 24.91 1.02
CA LEU A 139 23.37 23.76 0.75
C LEU A 139 23.33 23.48 -0.76
N SER A 140 23.24 22.22 -1.16
CA SER A 140 23.08 21.81 -2.55
C SER A 140 21.61 21.65 -2.92
N SER A 141 21.26 21.06 -4.06
CA SER A 141 19.85 20.98 -4.51
C SER A 141 18.96 20.25 -3.50
N SER A 142 17.73 20.73 -3.37
CA SER A 142 16.64 20.14 -2.60
C SER A 142 15.44 19.91 -3.52
N HIS A 143 14.54 18.97 -3.17
CA HIS A 143 13.25 18.86 -3.86
C HIS A 143 12.27 19.97 -3.43
N PHE A 144 12.49 20.57 -2.24
CA PHE A 144 11.75 21.74 -1.80
C PHE A 144 12.14 22.96 -2.64
N GLN A 145 11.19 23.89 -2.80
CA GLN A 145 11.50 25.18 -3.42
C GLN A 145 12.49 25.95 -2.53
N ILE A 146 13.40 26.72 -3.13
CA ILE A 146 14.44 27.48 -2.41
C ILE A 146 13.82 28.51 -1.44
N ASP A 147 12.65 29.03 -1.79
CA ASP A 147 11.86 29.98 -1.00
C ASP A 147 10.85 29.30 -0.07
N ALA A 148 10.81 27.96 -0.02
CA ALA A 148 9.98 27.22 0.93
C ALA A 148 10.35 27.60 2.37
N THR A 149 9.32 27.75 3.21
CA THR A 149 9.50 28.11 4.61
C THR A 149 9.98 26.91 5.43
N VAL A 150 10.68 27.17 6.53
CA VAL A 150 11.08 26.12 7.48
C VAL A 150 9.86 25.42 8.07
N GLU A 151 8.72 26.11 8.19
CA GLU A 151 7.44 25.48 8.52
C GLU A 151 7.04 24.41 7.50
N HIS A 152 7.16 24.69 6.20
CA HIS A 152 6.87 23.70 5.18
C HIS A 152 7.83 22.51 5.26
N LEU A 153 9.13 22.76 5.44
CA LEU A 153 10.12 21.69 5.64
C LEU A 153 9.79 20.86 6.89
N LEU A 154 9.41 21.50 8.00
CA LEU A 154 9.06 20.84 9.25
C LEU A 154 7.78 19.99 9.10
N ASN A 155 6.78 20.46 8.36
CA ASN A 155 5.55 19.71 8.10
C ASN A 155 5.82 18.41 7.32
N GLU A 156 6.90 18.38 6.53
CA GLU A 156 7.39 17.19 5.84
C GLU A 156 8.56 16.53 6.60
N LEU A 157 8.73 16.84 7.90
CA LEU A 157 9.76 16.33 8.80
C LEU A 157 11.20 16.45 8.26
N PHE A 158 11.45 17.45 7.42
CA PHE A 158 12.71 17.64 6.70
C PHE A 158 13.10 16.41 5.86
N ILE A 159 12.15 15.61 5.38
CA ILE A 159 12.45 14.44 4.56
C ILE A 159 12.50 14.85 3.10
N GLU A 160 13.60 14.52 2.41
CA GLU A 160 13.77 14.77 0.97
C GLU A 160 13.25 13.63 0.11
N SER A 161 13.46 12.40 0.57
CA SER A 161 13.01 11.19 -0.13
C SER A 161 13.01 9.99 0.79
N TRP A 162 12.21 8.99 0.43
CA TRP A 162 12.17 7.69 1.08
C TRP A 162 12.87 6.66 0.19
N ASN A 163 13.89 5.98 0.71
CA ASN A 163 14.50 4.84 0.04
C ASN A 163 13.85 3.56 0.57
N GLU A 164 13.05 2.91 -0.27
CA GLU A 164 12.29 1.71 0.08
C GLU A 164 12.86 0.49 -0.65
N GLN A 165 13.24 -0.54 0.10
CA GLN A 165 13.66 -1.82 -0.46
C GLN A 165 12.73 -2.93 0.01
N ARG A 166 12.26 -3.75 -0.94
CA ARG A 166 11.40 -4.91 -0.69
C ARG A 166 12.12 -6.17 -1.12
N ASN A 167 12.09 -7.19 -0.28
CA ASN A 167 12.74 -8.47 -0.55
C ASN A 167 11.72 -9.61 -0.58
N PHE A 168 11.17 -9.86 -1.77
CA PHE A 168 10.21 -10.96 -1.97
C PHE A 168 10.86 -12.33 -1.78
N THR A 169 12.14 -12.49 -2.13
CA THR A 169 12.88 -13.73 -1.90
C THR A 169 12.94 -14.04 -0.41
N ASN A 170 13.28 -13.06 0.43
CA ASN A 170 13.30 -13.27 1.87
C ASN A 170 11.89 -13.56 2.44
N TYR A 171 10.85 -12.91 1.91
CA TYR A 171 9.46 -13.28 2.25
C TYR A 171 9.16 -14.76 1.92
N PHE A 172 9.50 -15.20 0.71
CA PHE A 172 9.27 -16.59 0.28
C PHE A 172 10.05 -17.58 1.14
N ASP A 173 11.32 -17.28 1.42
CA ASP A 173 12.20 -18.11 2.25
C ASP A 173 11.72 -18.21 3.70
N ILE A 174 11.16 -17.13 4.27
CA ILE A 174 10.58 -17.16 5.62
C ILE A 174 9.21 -17.88 5.63
N CYS A 175 8.38 -17.68 4.61
CA CYS A 175 7.12 -18.41 4.45
C CYS A 175 7.39 -19.92 4.27
N SER A 176 8.46 -20.30 3.56
CA SER A 176 8.98 -21.66 3.37
C SER A 176 7.87 -22.71 3.24
N PRO A 177 7.14 -22.78 2.11
CA PRO A 177 6.04 -23.73 1.96
C PRO A 177 6.54 -25.19 2.00
N LEU A 178 5.92 -26.04 2.84
CA LEU A 178 6.28 -27.46 2.91
C LEU A 178 5.85 -28.22 1.65
N SER A 179 4.72 -27.82 1.07
CA SER A 179 4.19 -28.43 -0.14
C SER A 179 3.27 -27.47 -0.87
N CYS A 180 3.29 -27.50 -2.20
CA CYS A 180 2.32 -26.83 -3.05
C CYS A 180 1.44 -27.87 -3.73
N THR A 181 0.12 -27.68 -3.67
CA THR A 181 -0.85 -28.55 -4.33
C THR A 181 -1.63 -27.78 -5.37
N TYR A 182 -1.71 -28.29 -6.59
CA TYR A 182 -2.55 -27.72 -7.64
C TYR A 182 -3.51 -28.77 -8.19
N THR A 183 -4.64 -28.29 -8.73
CA THR A 183 -5.64 -29.14 -9.37
C THR A 183 -5.77 -28.84 -10.85
N TYR A 184 -5.94 -29.90 -11.64
CA TYR A 184 -6.16 -29.80 -13.08
C TYR A 184 -7.27 -30.73 -13.55
N ASP A 185 -7.86 -30.36 -14.68
CA ASP A 185 -8.99 -31.07 -15.27
C ASP A 185 -8.46 -32.22 -16.13
N ARG A 186 -8.71 -33.45 -15.69
CA ARG A 186 -8.33 -34.65 -16.44
C ARG A 186 -9.52 -35.19 -17.23
N ARG A 187 -9.37 -35.29 -18.55
CA ARG A 187 -10.32 -36.01 -19.41
C ARG A 187 -10.30 -37.50 -19.10
N PHE A 188 -11.45 -38.17 -19.24
CA PHE A 188 -11.57 -39.58 -18.96
C PHE A 188 -10.59 -40.44 -19.76
N ASN A 189 -10.01 -41.42 -19.08
CA ASN A 189 -9.28 -42.52 -19.72
C ASN A 189 -10.30 -43.60 -20.11
N LEU A 190 -10.14 -44.20 -21.30
CA LEU A 190 -10.95 -45.30 -21.83
C LEU A 190 -11.19 -46.42 -20.80
N LEU A 191 -10.18 -46.73 -19.99
CA LEU A 191 -10.26 -47.76 -18.95
C LEU A 191 -11.31 -47.42 -17.88
N HIS A 192 -11.45 -46.15 -17.51
CA HIS A 192 -12.46 -45.72 -16.55
C HIS A 192 -13.87 -45.87 -17.11
N ILE A 193 -14.09 -45.50 -18.38
CA ILE A 193 -15.40 -45.66 -19.05
C ILE A 193 -15.82 -47.14 -19.04
N ILE A 194 -14.88 -48.04 -19.35
CA ILE A 194 -15.12 -49.49 -19.35
C ILE A 194 -15.49 -50.00 -17.93
N VAL A 195 -14.73 -49.62 -16.91
CA VAL A 195 -15.00 -50.05 -15.52
C VAL A 195 -16.34 -49.52 -15.02
N THR A 196 -16.70 -48.28 -15.37
CA THR A 196 -17.99 -47.69 -15.00
C THR A 196 -19.14 -48.45 -15.68
N ILE A 197 -19.03 -48.78 -16.97
CA ILE A 197 -20.03 -49.60 -17.68
C ILE A 197 -20.20 -50.96 -17.00
N ILE A 198 -19.10 -51.65 -16.64
CA ILE A 198 -19.15 -52.96 -15.97
C ILE A 198 -19.85 -52.87 -14.61
N SER A 199 -19.51 -51.84 -13.82
CA SER A 199 -20.08 -51.64 -12.48
C SER A 199 -21.59 -51.34 -12.51
N VAL A 200 -22.07 -50.60 -13.52
CA VAL A 200 -23.47 -50.19 -13.64
C VAL A 200 -24.34 -51.26 -14.32
N PHE A 201 -23.74 -52.13 -15.13
CA PHE A 201 -24.43 -53.23 -15.81
C PHE A 201 -25.26 -54.09 -14.85
N GLY A 202 -24.70 -54.43 -13.68
CA GLY A 202 -25.39 -55.25 -12.68
C GLY A 202 -26.62 -54.59 -12.05
N GLY A 203 -26.52 -53.30 -11.70
CA GLY A 203 -27.62 -52.56 -11.08
C GLY A 203 -28.76 -52.27 -12.05
N VAL A 204 -28.44 -51.73 -13.23
CA VAL A 204 -29.45 -51.38 -14.26
C VAL A 204 -30.17 -52.62 -14.76
N GLN A 205 -29.45 -53.73 -14.96
CA GLN A 205 -30.06 -54.98 -15.38
C GLN A 205 -31.14 -55.44 -14.40
N MET A 206 -30.87 -55.44 -13.10
CA MET A 206 -31.85 -55.91 -12.11
C MET A 206 -33.03 -54.96 -11.94
N THR A 207 -32.78 -53.65 -11.88
CA THR A 207 -33.85 -52.67 -11.72
C THR A 207 -34.81 -52.65 -12.91
N VAL A 208 -34.29 -52.69 -14.15
CA VAL A 208 -35.13 -52.71 -15.35
C VAL A 208 -35.88 -54.04 -15.47
N PHE A 209 -35.25 -55.17 -15.07
CA PHE A 209 -35.92 -56.48 -15.07
C PHE A 209 -37.12 -56.51 -14.12
N LEU A 210 -36.99 -55.92 -12.93
CA LEU A 210 -38.09 -55.84 -11.96
C LEU A 210 -39.21 -54.92 -12.44
N ILE A 211 -38.89 -53.76 -13.02
CA ILE A 211 -39.87 -52.71 -13.34
C ILE A 211 -40.60 -52.96 -14.67
N ALA A 212 -39.95 -53.57 -15.67
CA ALA A 212 -40.53 -53.82 -16.99
C ALA A 212 -41.93 -54.49 -16.97
N PRO A 213 -42.19 -55.57 -16.21
CA PRO A 213 -43.51 -56.18 -16.14
C PRO A 213 -44.56 -55.27 -15.47
N PHE A 214 -44.16 -54.43 -14.52
CA PHE A 214 -45.08 -53.44 -13.92
C PHE A 214 -45.46 -52.36 -14.92
N ILE A 215 -44.50 -51.84 -15.69
CA ILE A 215 -44.76 -50.85 -16.75
C ILE A 215 -45.73 -51.43 -17.79
N VAL A 216 -45.52 -52.66 -18.26
CA VAL A 216 -46.43 -53.28 -19.24
C VAL A 216 -47.83 -53.49 -18.67
N LYS A 217 -47.95 -53.92 -17.41
CA LYS A 217 -49.24 -54.02 -16.73
C LYS A 217 -49.96 -52.67 -16.66
N ILE A 218 -49.24 -51.58 -16.36
CA ILE A 218 -49.80 -50.22 -16.33
C ILE A 218 -50.21 -49.76 -17.73
N ILE A 219 -49.33 -49.92 -18.74
CA ILE A 219 -49.61 -49.56 -20.13
C ILE A 219 -50.85 -50.31 -20.63
N ARG A 220 -50.96 -51.61 -20.35
CA ARG A 220 -52.14 -52.39 -20.72
C ARG A 220 -53.40 -51.95 -19.99
N ARG A 221 -53.33 -51.57 -18.71
CA ARG A 221 -54.46 -50.97 -17.98
C ARG A 221 -54.91 -49.68 -18.65
N CYS A 222 -53.98 -48.79 -18.99
CA CYS A 222 -54.28 -47.55 -19.70
C CYS A 222 -54.81 -47.79 -21.12
N GLN A 223 -54.27 -48.76 -21.87
CA GLN A 223 -54.73 -49.12 -23.21
C GLN A 223 -56.12 -49.77 -23.19
N LYS A 224 -56.47 -50.56 -22.15
CA LYS A 224 -57.83 -51.07 -21.96
C LYS A 224 -58.81 -49.92 -21.73
N CYS A 225 -58.47 -48.93 -20.89
CA CYS A 225 -59.27 -47.73 -20.72
C CYS A 225 -59.38 -46.88 -22.02
N LYS A 226 -58.31 -46.82 -22.82
CA LYS A 226 -58.27 -46.05 -24.08
C LYS A 226 -59.01 -46.74 -25.24
N ARG A 227 -58.98 -48.08 -25.32
CA ARG A 227 -59.75 -48.87 -26.30
C ARG A 227 -61.26 -48.81 -26.05
N GLN A 228 -61.67 -48.59 -24.80
CA GLN A 228 -63.07 -48.30 -24.47
C GLN A 228 -63.56 -46.96 -25.08
N CYS A 229 -62.65 -46.04 -25.42
CA CYS A 229 -62.97 -44.72 -25.98
C CYS A 229 -62.81 -44.60 -27.51
N ASN A 230 -62.13 -45.54 -28.17
CA ASN A 230 -61.77 -45.42 -29.61
C ASN A 230 -62.35 -46.54 -30.49
N ALA A 231 -63.49 -47.12 -30.13
CA ALA A 231 -64.21 -48.06 -31.01
C ALA A 231 -64.94 -47.28 -32.11
N THR A 232 -64.21 -46.74 -33.09
CA THR A 232 -64.76 -46.30 -34.39
C THR A 232 -63.64 -46.19 -35.44
N ASP A 233 -63.95 -46.67 -36.65
CA ASP A 233 -63.27 -46.56 -37.95
C ASP A 233 -62.09 -47.49 -38.36
N ASN A 234 -62.47 -48.61 -39.00
CA ASN A 234 -62.40 -48.90 -40.44
C ASN A 234 -61.08 -48.81 -41.26
N LEU A 235 -60.72 -49.99 -41.80
CA LEU A 235 -60.70 -50.37 -43.24
C LEU A 235 -59.50 -50.02 -44.17
N SER A 236 -58.88 -51.12 -44.67
CA SER A 236 -58.16 -51.32 -45.95
C SER A 236 -56.80 -50.60 -46.12
N THR A 237 -55.84 -51.03 -46.95
CA THR A 237 -55.82 -51.94 -48.13
C THR A 237 -54.37 -52.42 -48.35
N GLU A 238 -54.18 -53.60 -48.95
CA GLU A 238 -52.90 -54.07 -49.53
C GLU A 238 -52.63 -53.43 -50.90
N ILE A 239 -51.36 -53.11 -51.21
CA ILE A 239 -50.75 -53.24 -52.57
C ILE A 239 -49.27 -53.61 -52.39
N GLU A 240 -48.88 -54.79 -52.90
CA GLU A 240 -47.49 -55.19 -53.14
C GLU A 240 -47.03 -54.73 -54.53
N LEU A 241 -45.79 -54.26 -54.63
CA LEU A 241 -45.09 -54.05 -55.89
C LEU A 241 -43.62 -54.46 -55.70
N GLU A 242 -43.28 -55.61 -56.29
CA GLU A 242 -41.92 -56.17 -56.33
C GLU A 242 -41.02 -55.39 -57.29
N THR A 243 -39.78 -55.11 -56.87
CA THR A 243 -38.67 -54.85 -57.79
C THR A 243 -37.39 -55.53 -57.30
N ASN A 244 -36.83 -56.35 -58.20
CA ASN A 244 -35.63 -57.16 -58.02
C ASN A 244 -34.33 -56.33 -58.19
N SER A 245 -33.31 -56.62 -57.38
CA SER A 245 -31.99 -57.11 -57.85
C SER A 245 -30.84 -56.93 -56.82
N ASN A 246 -29.94 -57.91 -56.87
CA ASN A 246 -28.64 -58.06 -56.19
C ASN A 246 -28.67 -58.53 -54.73
N GLN A 247 -28.94 -59.83 -54.58
CA GLN A 247 -29.17 -60.47 -53.30
C GLN A 247 -28.46 -61.84 -53.29
N SER A 248 -27.22 -61.85 -52.79
CA SER A 248 -26.49 -63.08 -52.47
C SER A 248 -25.72 -62.90 -51.16
N LEU A 249 -24.96 -61.81 -51.05
CA LEU A 249 -24.45 -61.32 -49.75
C LEU A 249 -25.53 -60.61 -48.94
N LYS A 250 -26.33 -59.75 -49.58
CA LYS A 250 -27.54 -59.18 -48.98
C LYS A 250 -28.52 -60.27 -48.54
N ASP A 251 -28.63 -61.39 -49.25
CA ASP A 251 -29.55 -62.48 -48.86
C ASP A 251 -29.05 -63.34 -47.72
N ARG A 252 -27.74 -63.58 -47.63
CA ARG A 252 -27.15 -64.24 -46.47
C ARG A 252 -27.19 -63.34 -45.24
N PHE A 253 -26.95 -62.05 -45.42
CA PHE A 253 -27.09 -61.06 -44.36
C PHE A 253 -28.56 -60.88 -43.96
N MET A 254 -29.49 -60.78 -44.91
CA MET A 254 -30.93 -60.66 -44.66
C MET A 254 -31.52 -61.95 -44.10
N SER A 255 -31.05 -63.14 -44.47
CA SER A 255 -31.51 -64.39 -43.85
C SER A 255 -30.94 -64.57 -42.44
N PHE A 256 -29.71 -64.13 -42.17
CA PHE A 256 -29.16 -64.07 -40.82
C PHE A 256 -29.88 -63.02 -39.96
N VAL A 257 -30.08 -61.82 -40.50
CA VAL A 257 -30.85 -60.74 -39.88
C VAL A 257 -32.29 -61.17 -39.67
N ASN A 258 -32.92 -61.89 -40.60
CA ASN A 258 -34.29 -62.40 -40.44
C ASN A 258 -34.34 -63.54 -39.42
N LYS A 259 -33.36 -64.45 -39.37
CA LYS A 259 -33.26 -65.48 -38.32
C LYS A 259 -33.07 -64.86 -36.93
N MET A 260 -32.19 -63.86 -36.83
CA MET A 260 -32.00 -63.05 -35.62
C MET A 260 -33.27 -62.29 -35.25
N LYS A 261 -33.90 -61.62 -36.21
CA LYS A 261 -35.15 -60.86 -36.05
C LYS A 261 -36.28 -61.77 -35.57
N MET A 262 -36.43 -62.98 -36.13
CA MET A 262 -37.44 -63.94 -35.68
C MET A 262 -37.16 -64.44 -34.26
N LYS A 263 -35.90 -64.77 -33.93
CA LYS A 263 -35.51 -65.10 -32.55
C LYS A 263 -35.70 -63.92 -31.57
N LEU A 264 -35.49 -62.68 -32.02
CA LEU A 264 -35.68 -61.48 -31.22
C LEU A 264 -37.17 -61.15 -31.02
N LEU A 265 -38.00 -61.42 -32.04
CA LEU A 265 -39.45 -61.19 -32.03
C LEU A 265 -40.21 -62.17 -31.14
N THR A 266 -39.72 -63.41 -31.02
CA THR A 266 -40.27 -64.46 -30.15
C THR A 266 -39.58 -64.55 -28.79
N LEU A 267 -38.59 -63.70 -28.52
CA LEU A 267 -37.88 -63.68 -27.25
C LEU A 267 -38.83 -63.25 -26.12
N ASN A 268 -38.93 -64.10 -25.10
CA ASN A 268 -39.63 -63.80 -23.87
C ASN A 268 -38.70 -64.07 -22.68
N MET A 269 -38.10 -63.01 -22.12
CA MET A 269 -37.26 -63.09 -20.92
C MET A 269 -38.06 -63.22 -19.62
N PHE A 270 -39.40 -63.16 -19.70
CA PHE A 270 -40.33 -63.26 -18.58
C PHE A 270 -41.31 -64.43 -18.79
N PRO A 271 -40.83 -65.69 -18.90
CA PRO A 271 -41.67 -66.85 -19.19
C PRO A 271 -42.61 -67.23 -18.03
N TYR A 272 -42.37 -66.69 -16.83
CA TYR A 272 -43.18 -66.94 -15.64
C TYR A 272 -44.47 -66.13 -15.58
N LEU A 273 -44.67 -65.18 -16.49
CA LEU A 273 -45.93 -64.42 -16.60
C LEU A 273 -47.01 -65.30 -17.25
N SER A 274 -48.21 -65.24 -16.69
CA SER A 274 -49.34 -66.08 -17.13
C SER A 274 -49.80 -65.79 -18.57
N ASP A 275 -49.59 -64.57 -19.07
CA ASP A 275 -49.86 -64.19 -20.45
C ASP A 275 -48.53 -64.10 -21.22
N ILE A 276 -48.37 -64.98 -22.22
CA ILE A 276 -47.19 -65.04 -23.10
C ILE A 276 -46.96 -63.69 -23.80
N THR A 277 -48.05 -63.00 -24.17
CA THR A 277 -47.95 -61.71 -24.83
C THR A 277 -47.43 -60.64 -23.86
N ASP A 278 -47.82 -60.66 -22.58
CA ASP A 278 -47.26 -59.78 -21.54
C ASP A 278 -45.76 -59.98 -21.38
N GLY A 279 -45.30 -61.23 -21.44
CA GLY A 279 -43.87 -61.56 -21.40
C GLY A 279 -43.09 -60.98 -22.58
N ILE A 280 -43.63 -61.11 -23.80
CA ILE A 280 -42.99 -60.56 -25.02
C ILE A 280 -42.94 -59.02 -24.97
N TYR A 281 -44.02 -58.34 -24.57
CA TYR A 281 -44.01 -56.88 -24.46
C TYR A 281 -43.09 -56.40 -23.33
N SER A 282 -43.03 -57.10 -22.21
CA SER A 282 -42.12 -56.78 -21.09
C SER A 282 -40.66 -56.93 -21.52
N THR A 283 -40.36 -57.95 -22.33
CA THR A 283 -39.05 -58.15 -22.94
C THR A 283 -38.64 -56.99 -23.85
N ARG A 284 -39.58 -56.46 -24.66
CA ARG A 284 -39.32 -55.30 -25.55
C ARG A 284 -39.09 -54.00 -24.76
N VAL A 285 -39.92 -53.73 -23.76
CA VAL A 285 -39.76 -52.56 -22.87
C VAL A 285 -38.45 -52.64 -22.10
N TYR A 286 -38.09 -53.83 -21.61
CA TYR A 286 -36.81 -54.08 -20.95
C TYR A 286 -35.63 -53.74 -21.87
N LEU A 287 -35.59 -54.31 -23.09
CA LEU A 287 -34.48 -54.09 -24.01
C LEU A 287 -34.36 -52.62 -24.45
N LEU A 288 -35.48 -51.95 -24.74
CA LEU A 288 -35.49 -50.53 -25.10
C LEU A 288 -34.97 -49.66 -23.94
N SER A 289 -35.48 -49.89 -22.73
CA SER A 289 -35.08 -49.14 -21.54
C SER A 289 -33.61 -49.35 -21.20
N PHE A 290 -33.12 -50.58 -21.39
CA PHE A 290 -31.72 -50.93 -21.17
C PHE A 290 -30.78 -50.20 -22.14
N VAL A 291 -31.11 -50.18 -23.44
CA VAL A 291 -30.32 -49.46 -24.45
C VAL A 291 -30.31 -47.95 -24.20
N VAL A 292 -31.47 -47.35 -23.91
CA VAL A 292 -31.57 -45.91 -23.59
C VAL A 292 -30.76 -45.58 -22.33
N GLY A 293 -30.84 -46.42 -21.30
CA GLY A 293 -30.05 -46.26 -20.07
C GLY A 293 -28.54 -46.28 -20.35
N ILE A 294 -28.06 -47.20 -21.18
CA ILE A 294 -26.64 -47.25 -21.58
C ILE A 294 -26.23 -45.99 -22.33
N ILE A 295 -27.05 -45.49 -23.27
CA ILE A 295 -26.73 -44.28 -24.05
C ILE A 295 -26.60 -43.06 -23.13
N ILE A 296 -27.53 -42.88 -22.18
CA ILE A 296 -27.48 -41.79 -21.20
C ILE A 296 -26.23 -41.88 -20.34
N LEU A 297 -25.88 -43.07 -19.86
CA LEU A 297 -24.68 -43.30 -19.05
C LEU A 297 -23.39 -43.01 -19.81
N VAL A 298 -23.29 -43.43 -21.07
CA VAL A 298 -22.12 -43.14 -21.92
C VAL A 298 -22.00 -41.64 -22.17
N PHE A 299 -23.11 -40.96 -22.44
CA PHE A 299 -23.11 -39.51 -22.64
C PHE A 299 -22.70 -38.76 -21.36
N TYR A 300 -23.28 -39.12 -20.21
CA TYR A 300 -22.91 -38.57 -18.90
C TYR A 300 -21.42 -38.81 -18.57
N ALA A 301 -20.95 -40.04 -18.75
CA ALA A 301 -19.56 -40.40 -18.54
C ALA A 301 -18.61 -39.72 -19.55
N SER A 302 -19.08 -39.32 -20.73
CA SER A 302 -18.25 -38.59 -21.70
C SER A 302 -18.11 -37.11 -21.38
N ILE A 303 -19.07 -36.53 -20.64
CA ILE A 303 -19.14 -35.09 -20.34
C ILE A 303 -18.57 -34.75 -18.97
N SER A 304 -18.62 -35.67 -18.02
CA SER A 304 -18.07 -35.43 -16.69
C SER A 304 -16.55 -35.15 -16.74
N VAL A 305 -16.04 -34.35 -15.81
CA VAL A 305 -14.61 -33.99 -15.74
C VAL A 305 -14.11 -34.40 -14.37
N GLN A 306 -12.99 -35.13 -14.32
CA GLN A 306 -12.38 -35.51 -13.05
C GLN A 306 -11.30 -34.51 -12.66
N ILE A 307 -11.46 -33.90 -11.50
CA ILE A 307 -10.42 -33.05 -10.90
C ILE A 307 -9.36 -33.95 -10.29
N ARG A 308 -8.10 -33.75 -10.67
CA ARG A 308 -6.94 -34.42 -10.06
C ARG A 308 -6.07 -33.38 -9.36
N SER A 309 -5.53 -33.75 -8.21
CA SER A 309 -4.53 -32.97 -7.49
C SER A 309 -3.13 -33.55 -7.68
N ILE A 310 -2.14 -32.67 -7.82
CA ILE A 310 -0.71 -33.01 -7.74
C ILE A 310 -0.12 -32.18 -6.61
N THR A 311 0.76 -32.81 -5.82
CA THR A 311 1.47 -32.16 -4.72
C THR A 311 2.97 -32.19 -5.00
N VAL A 312 3.59 -31.02 -4.94
CA VAL A 312 5.03 -30.79 -5.03
C VAL A 312 5.55 -30.47 -3.64
N TYR A 313 6.60 -31.16 -3.19
CA TYR A 313 7.18 -30.96 -1.86
C TYR A 313 8.35 -30.00 -1.93
N GLN A 314 8.43 -29.09 -0.95
CA GLN A 314 9.52 -28.11 -0.79
C GLN A 314 9.92 -27.39 -2.09
N PRO A 315 8.97 -26.70 -2.76
CA PRO A 315 9.26 -26.06 -4.04
C PRO A 315 10.25 -24.91 -3.87
N SER A 316 11.16 -24.78 -4.84
CA SER A 316 11.98 -23.57 -4.95
C SER A 316 11.15 -22.36 -5.36
N LEU A 317 11.65 -21.14 -5.14
CA LEU A 317 10.97 -19.90 -5.57
C LEU A 317 10.62 -19.91 -7.07
N ASN A 318 11.58 -20.30 -7.93
CA ASN A 318 11.37 -20.38 -9.38
C ASN A 318 10.31 -21.44 -9.75
N GLU A 319 10.30 -22.57 -9.05
CA GLU A 319 9.30 -23.63 -9.26
C GLU A 319 7.90 -23.16 -8.84
N TYR A 320 7.79 -22.48 -7.70
CA TYR A 320 6.55 -21.83 -7.29
C TYR A 320 6.05 -20.83 -8.35
N GLU A 321 6.91 -19.95 -8.85
CA GLU A 321 6.54 -18.95 -9.85
C GLU A 321 6.05 -19.58 -11.16
N GLN A 322 6.69 -20.67 -11.61
CA GLN A 322 6.25 -21.42 -12.79
C GLN A 322 4.90 -22.07 -12.57
N LEU A 323 4.72 -22.76 -11.43
CA LEU A 323 3.45 -23.40 -11.07
C LEU A 323 2.33 -22.37 -10.93
N TYR A 324 2.62 -21.19 -10.35
CA TYR A 324 1.65 -20.13 -10.18
C TYR A 324 1.19 -19.58 -11.54
N LYS A 325 2.13 -19.31 -12.46
CA LYS A 325 1.81 -18.87 -13.83
C LYS A 325 0.92 -19.86 -14.58
N GLN A 326 1.10 -21.16 -14.36
CA GLN A 326 0.37 -22.19 -15.10
C GLN A 326 -0.96 -22.59 -14.46
N TYR A 327 -1.03 -22.64 -13.12
CA TYR A 327 -2.15 -23.27 -12.40
C TYR A 327 -2.91 -22.32 -11.47
N SER A 328 -2.58 -21.02 -11.43
CA SER A 328 -3.39 -20.02 -10.72
C SER A 328 -4.82 -19.96 -11.29
N PRO A 329 -5.87 -19.83 -10.45
CA PRO A 329 -5.88 -19.67 -8.99
C PRO A 329 -5.97 -21.00 -8.22
N ARG A 330 -5.84 -22.15 -8.88
CA ARG A 330 -6.02 -23.49 -8.30
C ARG A 330 -4.77 -24.04 -7.58
N LEU A 331 -3.67 -23.28 -7.56
CA LEU A 331 -2.45 -23.59 -6.83
C LEU A 331 -2.57 -23.10 -5.37
N VAL A 332 -2.32 -24.00 -4.43
CA VAL A 332 -2.34 -23.72 -2.99
C VAL A 332 -1.00 -24.11 -2.38
N CYS A 333 -0.32 -23.14 -1.80
CA CYS A 333 1.00 -23.29 -1.18
C CYS A 333 0.95 -22.76 0.25
N PRO A 334 0.65 -23.59 1.26
CA PRO A 334 0.57 -23.12 2.65
C PRO A 334 1.94 -22.67 3.18
N CYS A 335 1.98 -21.53 3.86
CA CYS A 335 3.19 -21.08 4.56
C CYS A 335 3.39 -21.86 5.86
N THR A 336 4.64 -22.13 6.23
CA THR A 336 5.00 -22.63 7.56
C THR A 336 4.87 -21.56 8.64
N ARG A 337 5.16 -20.31 8.29
CA ARG A 337 4.97 -19.14 9.14
C ARG A 337 3.81 -18.30 8.65
N LEU A 338 2.78 -18.16 9.48
CA LEU A 338 1.58 -17.39 9.17
C LEU A 338 1.76 -15.87 9.38
N SER A 339 2.77 -15.50 10.16
CA SER A 339 3.07 -14.14 10.60
C SER A 339 4.53 -13.85 10.36
N ILE A 340 4.83 -12.79 9.60
CA ILE A 340 6.20 -12.38 9.29
C ILE A 340 6.35 -10.88 9.59
N SER A 341 7.34 -10.53 10.41
CA SER A 341 7.62 -9.13 10.73
C SER A 341 8.06 -8.36 9.48
N TYR A 342 7.54 -7.15 9.28
CA TYR A 342 7.92 -6.32 8.13
C TYR A 342 9.41 -5.99 8.08
N SER A 343 10.07 -5.85 9.24
CA SER A 343 11.52 -5.63 9.34
C SER A 343 12.37 -6.68 8.61
N SER A 344 11.83 -7.88 8.40
CA SER A 344 12.53 -8.94 7.68
C SER A 344 12.39 -8.83 6.16
N MET A 345 11.43 -8.08 5.63
CA MET A 345 11.10 -8.08 4.20
C MET A 345 11.15 -6.69 3.57
N ILE A 346 11.11 -5.64 4.39
CA ILE A 346 11.06 -4.24 3.97
C ILE A 346 12.11 -3.46 4.75
N ASP A 347 12.87 -2.65 4.03
CA ASP A 347 13.75 -1.63 4.60
C ASP A 347 13.31 -0.25 4.09
N ILE A 348 13.13 0.69 5.03
CA ILE A 348 12.71 2.06 4.73
C ILE A 348 13.73 2.99 5.36
N VAL A 349 14.44 3.73 4.51
CA VAL A 349 15.47 4.67 4.96
C VAL A 349 15.10 6.08 4.50
N PRO A 350 14.73 6.99 5.42
CA PRO A 350 14.49 8.39 5.09
C PRO A 350 15.82 9.10 4.78
N HIS A 351 15.83 9.88 3.71
CA HIS A 351 16.91 10.81 3.42
C HIS A 351 16.47 12.21 3.85
N TYR A 352 17.13 12.78 4.86
CA TYR A 352 16.79 14.09 5.39
C TYR A 352 17.39 15.24 4.57
N HIS A 353 16.79 16.41 4.73
CA HIS A 353 17.21 17.68 4.18
C HIS A 353 18.63 18.00 4.64
N GLN A 354 19.46 18.49 3.71
CA GLN A 354 20.89 18.68 3.95
C GLN A 354 21.19 19.62 5.11
N VAL A 355 20.30 20.58 5.38
CA VAL A 355 20.40 21.46 6.54
C VAL A 355 20.55 20.69 7.86
N CYS A 356 19.90 19.53 7.99
CA CYS A 356 19.95 18.69 9.18
C CYS A 356 21.27 17.95 9.38
N LEU A 357 22.13 17.93 8.36
CA LEU A 357 23.46 17.30 8.37
C LEU A 357 24.59 18.31 8.11
N SER A 358 24.24 19.58 7.93
CA SER A 358 25.15 20.65 7.52
C SER A 358 25.91 21.29 8.68
N ASP A 359 26.97 22.02 8.35
CA ASP A 359 27.74 22.82 9.30
C ASP A 359 26.93 23.96 9.95
N PHE A 360 25.71 24.27 9.47
CA PHE A 360 24.86 25.29 10.08
C PHE A 360 24.43 24.93 11.52
N ILE A 361 24.27 23.64 11.80
CA ILE A 361 23.70 23.15 13.08
C ILE A 361 24.54 22.07 13.76
N LYS A 362 25.69 21.70 13.19
CA LYS A 362 26.52 20.59 13.68
C LYS A 362 27.29 20.96 14.96
N ASP A 363 27.31 20.06 15.95
CA ASP A 363 28.15 20.12 17.15
C ASP A 363 28.12 21.49 17.88
N ASP A 364 26.96 22.14 17.88
CA ASP A 364 26.73 23.46 18.47
C ASP A 364 27.70 24.56 18.00
N ILE A 365 28.26 24.39 16.81
CA ILE A 365 29.25 25.30 16.21
C ILE A 365 28.71 26.73 16.06
N TRP A 366 27.39 26.90 16.03
CA TRP A 366 26.72 28.18 16.00
C TRP A 366 27.05 29.08 17.21
N PHE A 367 27.48 28.53 18.35
CA PHE A 367 28.01 29.35 19.45
C PHE A 367 29.24 30.16 19.03
N LEU A 368 30.07 29.62 18.11
CA LEU A 368 31.25 30.30 17.59
C LEU A 368 30.86 31.43 16.62
N TYR A 369 29.75 31.28 15.90
CA TYR A 369 29.27 32.27 14.92
C TYR A 369 28.99 33.62 15.59
N PHE A 370 28.41 33.59 16.78
CA PHE A 370 27.96 34.78 17.50
C PHE A 370 28.85 35.12 18.70
N ARG A 371 30.05 34.56 18.77
CA ARG A 371 31.01 34.86 19.83
C ARG A 371 31.48 36.32 19.75
N GLY A 372 31.39 37.04 20.86
CA GLY A 372 31.95 38.39 20.99
C GLY A 372 31.16 39.46 20.23
N VAL A 373 29.91 39.18 19.89
CA VAL A 373 28.99 40.16 19.33
C VAL A 373 28.73 41.24 20.39
N PRO A 374 29.13 42.51 20.15
CA PRO A 374 28.93 43.59 21.10
C PRO A 374 27.45 43.94 21.20
N LEU A 375 26.94 44.05 22.42
CA LEU A 375 25.62 44.61 22.71
C LEU A 375 25.75 46.08 23.10
N PRO A 376 24.76 46.94 22.76
CA PRO A 376 23.48 46.60 22.12
C PRO A 376 23.57 46.45 20.60
N LEU A 377 22.57 45.81 19.99
CA LEU A 377 22.42 45.68 18.53
C LEU A 377 21.10 46.28 18.05
N ASN A 378 20.97 46.52 16.74
CA ASN A 378 19.67 46.80 16.15
C ASN A 378 18.79 45.54 16.27
N THR A 379 17.51 45.67 16.64
CA THR A 379 16.60 44.53 16.77
C THR A 379 16.35 43.80 15.46
N LEU A 380 16.60 44.44 14.31
CA LEU A 380 16.55 43.83 12.99
C LEU A 380 17.83 43.07 12.60
N ASP A 381 18.90 43.17 13.40
CA ASP A 381 20.18 42.53 13.10
C ASP A 381 20.09 41.01 13.27
N PHE A 382 20.44 40.26 12.24
CA PHE A 382 20.40 38.80 12.23
C PHE A 382 21.19 38.18 13.38
N ARG A 383 22.32 38.79 13.81
CA ARG A 383 23.16 38.25 14.90
C ARG A 383 22.49 38.28 16.25
N VAL A 384 21.43 39.07 16.39
CA VAL A 384 20.56 39.01 17.57
C VAL A 384 19.93 37.61 17.58
N MET A 385 19.06 37.28 16.62
CA MET A 385 18.26 36.06 16.69
C MET A 385 18.96 34.79 16.19
N GLY A 386 20.05 34.91 15.43
CA GLY A 386 20.69 33.80 14.71
C GLY A 386 21.07 32.63 15.61
N MET A 387 21.50 32.90 16.84
CA MET A 387 21.85 31.86 17.83
C MET A 387 20.64 30.97 18.18
N GLY A 388 19.53 31.58 18.60
CA GLY A 388 18.29 30.84 18.92
C GLY A 388 17.70 30.16 17.69
N TRP A 389 17.90 30.76 16.52
CA TRP A 389 17.48 30.20 15.22
C TRP A 389 18.16 28.86 14.90
N PHE A 390 19.50 28.81 14.93
CA PHE A 390 20.24 27.58 14.64
C PHE A 390 20.03 26.51 15.72
N SER A 391 19.96 26.91 17.00
CA SER A 391 19.64 26.00 18.10
C SER A 391 18.26 25.34 17.91
N LEU A 392 17.26 26.13 17.54
CA LEU A 392 15.92 25.60 17.29
C LEU A 392 15.88 24.73 16.03
N LEU A 393 16.53 25.14 14.94
CA LEU A 393 16.61 24.35 13.71
C LEU A 393 17.26 22.98 13.97
N GLN A 394 18.34 22.94 14.75
CA GLN A 394 18.97 21.70 15.20
C GLN A 394 17.98 20.82 15.98
N THR A 395 17.25 21.42 16.91
CA THR A 395 16.25 20.72 17.72
C THR A 395 15.13 20.14 16.84
N LEU A 396 14.62 20.91 15.88
CA LEU A 396 13.59 20.46 14.95
C LEU A 396 14.09 19.30 14.09
N CYS A 397 15.29 19.39 13.50
CA CYS A 397 15.90 18.30 12.75
C CYS A 397 16.04 17.02 13.59
N ARG A 398 16.50 17.14 14.84
CA ARG A 398 16.61 15.99 15.76
C ARG A 398 15.25 15.40 16.08
N MET A 399 14.26 16.23 16.40
CA MET A 399 12.90 15.77 16.71
C MET A 399 12.25 15.08 15.51
N SER A 400 12.42 15.61 14.30
CA SER A 400 11.93 14.95 13.08
C SER A 400 12.58 13.59 12.88
N ASN A 401 13.88 13.45 13.12
CA ASN A 401 14.57 12.16 13.07
C ASN A 401 14.03 11.17 14.11
N GLU A 402 13.89 11.61 15.36
CA GLU A 402 13.36 10.80 16.45
C GLU A 402 11.91 10.36 16.17
N THR A 403 11.05 11.26 15.66
CA THR A 403 9.67 10.94 15.28
C THR A 403 9.64 9.82 14.24
N VAL A 404 10.37 9.97 13.13
CA VAL A 404 10.39 8.94 12.07
C VAL A 404 10.99 7.63 12.58
N THR A 405 12.07 7.69 13.38
CA THR A 405 12.72 6.49 13.94
C THR A 405 11.78 5.73 14.86
N ASN A 406 11.01 6.43 15.70
CA ASN A 406 10.03 5.83 16.59
C ASN A 406 8.89 5.18 15.80
N GLU A 407 8.34 5.86 14.82
CA GLU A 407 7.27 5.32 13.97
C GLU A 407 7.76 4.14 13.11
N LEU A 408 8.99 4.22 12.59
CA LEU A 408 9.61 3.13 11.84
C LEU A 408 9.84 1.89 12.72
N SER A 409 10.17 2.09 14.00
CA SER A 409 10.24 0.99 14.97
C SER A 409 8.89 0.29 15.11
N VAL A 410 7.78 1.05 15.21
CA VAL A 410 6.43 0.47 15.24
C VAL A 410 6.14 -0.28 13.95
N PHE A 411 6.42 0.33 12.79
CA PHE A 411 6.25 -0.30 11.47
C PHE A 411 7.00 -1.63 11.37
N ASN A 412 8.26 -1.65 11.80
CA ASN A 412 9.12 -2.83 11.76
C ASN A 412 8.57 -4.00 12.60
N HIS A 413 7.88 -3.71 13.71
CA HIS A 413 7.24 -4.73 14.54
C HIS A 413 5.89 -5.21 14.02
N MET A 414 5.26 -4.49 13.09
CA MET A 414 4.03 -4.95 12.44
C MET A 414 4.26 -6.28 11.73
N GLN A 415 3.17 -7.05 11.59
CA GLN A 415 3.23 -8.41 11.07
C GLN A 415 2.41 -8.54 9.78
N PHE A 416 3.03 -9.09 8.75
CA PHE A 416 2.38 -9.54 7.53
C PHE A 416 1.74 -10.92 7.77
N MET A 417 0.41 -10.99 7.62
CA MET A 417 -0.36 -12.22 7.82
C MET A 417 -0.67 -12.90 6.50
N SER A 418 -0.25 -14.15 6.33
CA SER A 418 -0.76 -14.98 5.24
C SER A 418 -0.70 -16.46 5.57
N SER A 419 -1.77 -17.18 5.25
CA SER A 419 -1.81 -18.64 5.35
C SER A 419 -1.19 -19.36 4.16
N GLN A 420 -0.97 -18.64 3.05
CA GLN A 420 -0.44 -19.18 1.80
C GLN A 420 0.58 -18.24 1.18
N VAL A 421 1.45 -18.75 0.33
CA VAL A 421 2.40 -17.93 -0.43
C VAL A 421 1.62 -16.96 -1.31
N VAL A 422 1.80 -15.67 -1.06
CA VAL A 422 1.25 -14.58 -1.84
C VAL A 422 2.15 -14.35 -3.07
N PRO A 423 1.61 -14.19 -4.28
CA PRO A 423 2.42 -13.90 -5.46
C PRO A 423 3.10 -12.54 -5.34
N ASN A 424 4.25 -12.38 -5.99
CA ASN A 424 5.10 -11.19 -5.88
C ASN A 424 4.35 -9.87 -6.19
N ASP A 425 3.48 -9.88 -7.20
CA ASP A 425 2.70 -8.70 -7.57
C ASP A 425 1.76 -8.28 -6.43
N LEU A 426 1.08 -9.25 -5.79
CA LEU A 426 0.16 -8.97 -4.69
C LEU A 426 0.92 -8.58 -3.41
N PHE A 427 2.06 -9.22 -3.14
CA PHE A 427 2.98 -8.80 -2.07
C PHE A 427 3.42 -7.35 -2.27
N SER A 428 3.83 -6.98 -3.49
CA SER A 428 4.26 -5.62 -3.82
C SER A 428 3.12 -4.60 -3.65
N ILE A 429 1.89 -4.96 -4.05
CA ILE A 429 0.71 -4.09 -3.87
C ILE A 429 0.39 -3.89 -2.39
N GLN A 430 0.32 -4.97 -1.61
CA GLN A 430 -0.03 -4.91 -0.19
C GLN A 430 1.03 -4.14 0.62
N THR A 431 2.31 -4.41 0.36
CA THR A 431 3.41 -3.71 1.03
C THR A 431 3.45 -2.23 0.63
N SER A 432 3.25 -1.89 -0.64
CA SER A 432 3.20 -0.48 -1.08
C SER A 432 2.05 0.29 -0.45
N ALA A 433 0.87 -0.33 -0.30
CA ALA A 433 -0.26 0.30 0.36
C ALA A 433 0.06 0.62 1.83
N LEU A 434 0.71 -0.31 2.54
CA LEU A 434 1.09 -0.11 3.93
C LEU A 434 2.22 0.93 4.08
N ILE A 435 3.23 0.91 3.21
CA ILE A 435 4.31 1.92 3.23
C ILE A 435 3.74 3.32 3.02
N ARG A 436 2.82 3.49 2.07
CA ARG A 436 2.15 4.79 1.86
C ARG A 436 1.33 5.23 3.06
N GLN A 437 0.64 4.30 3.73
CA GLN A 437 -0.09 4.61 4.95
C GLN A 437 0.87 5.09 6.05
N PHE A 438 2.01 4.41 6.22
CA PHE A 438 3.05 4.83 7.16
C PHE A 438 3.58 6.24 6.84
N GLN A 439 3.93 6.50 5.58
CA GLN A 439 4.42 7.81 5.11
C GLN A 439 3.40 8.95 5.25
N GLN A 440 2.11 8.66 5.41
CA GLN A 440 1.07 9.66 5.63
C GLN A 440 0.77 9.89 7.12
N GLN A 441 1.16 8.95 7.98
CA GLN A 441 0.99 9.05 9.43
C GLN A 441 2.16 9.81 10.08
N VAL A 442 3.33 9.64 9.48
CA VAL A 442 4.56 10.39 9.73
C VAL A 442 4.47 11.71 8.98
#